data_AF-A0A7W1YHM8-F1
#
_entry.id   AF-A0A7W1YHM8-F1
#
_cell.length_a   1.000
_cell.length_b   1.000
_cell.length_c   1.000
_cell.angle_alpha   90.00
_cell.angle_beta   90.00
_cell.angle_gamma   90.00
#
_symmetry.space_group_name_H-M   'P 1'
#
loop_
_entity.id
_entity.type
_entity.pdbx_description
1 polymer ?
#
loop_
_entity_poly.entity_id
_entity_poly.type
_entity_poly.pdbx_seq_one_letter_code
_entity_poly.pdbx_strand_id
1 'polypeptide(L)'
;MVNRLKESLVTMEERASEDTVIKYYTNGKLESKVYIIPALSTPKEVSSYIAGSLNIAVKNKFTCVQLPAGKYELDNTVHVPGGMTLEGTRDENGNNLTTLTVPMMNDAGTVHRLNKLALVTADSGIDSSNTTIRRIILDGRWDAESNILIDGHRGIFLSPFPQSKKRGDGYYKDAERKHDITIEDMTIRNFGGSGIYMDFVNNVNIGELGSEQNEKSNRIENIGYGGVIGYSIDNVCVSNTWISDIGLAGKQAYGIAVSWQKGTTDENQLANNDRSRFADTAEGESLWKETPYVNGYYPSRNVKIVNNIIMNNASWEALDTHSGKNISFIGNRIMGVRFPIVLGGMEYDGGAISAYPPEDIDISENVINNKEDIKKYNPKPIPSERGIAANGAQFNDLLKESIGFLKGLTIKKNEVNNIQAVKNTQGGIGIHVTFRACIIGNHINNTKFNGLALLSSNKKTVLQNNTITSIQEAKANEMSVCIGIRGSHNNGNTSNTYSSEPLTSEGTSIMNNKLDVGGQNKNIAEIYQNPASISNMLNFI
;
A
#
# COMPACT_ATOMS: atom_id res chain seq x y z
N MET A 1 8.83 -60.39 7.06
CA MET A 1 9.10 -59.13 6.34
C MET A 1 8.08 -58.04 6.71
N VAL A 2 6.78 -58.34 6.73
CA VAL A 2 5.70 -57.40 7.15
C VAL A 2 5.78 -56.98 8.63
N ASN A 3 6.22 -57.85 9.55
CA ASN A 3 6.39 -57.48 10.96
C ASN A 3 7.66 -56.67 11.26
N ARG A 4 8.73 -56.81 10.46
CA ARG A 4 9.96 -55.99 10.59
C ARG A 4 9.78 -54.56 10.07
N LEU A 5 8.83 -54.33 9.16
CA LEU A 5 8.42 -52.99 8.73
C LEU A 5 7.60 -52.26 9.80
N LYS A 6 6.80 -52.99 10.60
CA LYS A 6 6.04 -52.40 11.73
C LYS A 6 6.95 -52.02 12.91
N GLU A 7 7.95 -52.85 13.24
CA GLU A 7 8.91 -52.53 14.30
C GLU A 7 9.92 -51.44 13.92
N SER A 8 10.26 -51.28 12.63
CA SER A 8 11.09 -50.16 12.16
C SER A 8 10.34 -48.84 12.02
N LEU A 9 9.01 -48.88 11.88
CA LEU A 9 8.14 -47.69 11.91
C LEU A 9 7.99 -47.15 13.35
N VAL A 10 7.79 -48.03 14.33
CA VAL A 10 7.62 -47.63 15.75
C VAL A 10 8.91 -47.08 16.37
N THR A 11 10.09 -47.51 15.89
CA THR A 11 11.39 -47.07 16.44
C THR A 11 11.94 -45.77 15.80
N MET A 12 11.41 -45.34 14.65
CA MET A 12 11.72 -44.01 14.08
C MET A 12 10.82 -42.90 14.66
N GLU A 13 9.59 -43.22 15.08
CA GLU A 13 8.70 -42.26 15.74
C GLU A 13 9.25 -41.73 17.07
N GLU A 14 10.07 -42.54 17.77
CA GLU A 14 10.63 -42.19 19.10
C GLU A 14 11.95 -41.38 19.05
N ARG A 15 12.55 -41.16 17.86
CA ARG A 15 13.86 -40.45 17.74
C ARG A 15 13.87 -39.22 16.86
N ALA A 16 12.80 -38.93 16.13
CA ALA A 16 12.69 -37.68 15.38
C ALA A 16 12.24 -36.57 16.34
N SER A 17 13.01 -35.48 16.44
CA SER A 17 12.57 -34.31 17.20
C SER A 17 11.26 -33.79 16.59
N GLU A 18 10.35 -33.28 17.43
CA GLU A 18 9.08 -32.67 16.97
C GLU A 18 9.28 -31.56 15.94
N ASP A 19 10.52 -31.05 15.82
CA ASP A 19 10.98 -30.02 14.90
C ASP A 19 11.16 -30.49 13.45
N THR A 20 10.89 -31.75 13.12
CA THR A 20 11.13 -32.31 11.76
C THR A 20 9.88 -32.81 11.05
N VAL A 21 8.70 -32.50 11.58
CA VAL A 21 7.43 -33.10 11.14
C VAL A 21 6.48 -32.05 10.59
N ILE A 22 5.89 -32.32 9.41
CA ILE A 22 4.75 -31.54 8.89
C ILE A 22 3.50 -32.00 9.63
N LYS A 23 2.77 -31.05 10.18
CA LYS A 23 1.55 -31.30 10.97
C LYS A 23 0.32 -30.85 10.19
N TYR A 24 -0.74 -31.65 10.26
CA TYR A 24 -2.01 -31.40 9.58
C TYR A 24 -3.11 -31.21 10.60
N TYR A 25 -3.91 -30.16 10.42
CA TYR A 25 -4.98 -29.81 11.35
C TYR A 25 -6.33 -29.68 10.65
N THR A 26 -7.39 -29.96 11.39
CA THR A 26 -8.76 -29.62 11.04
C THR A 26 -9.37 -28.85 12.19
N ASN A 27 -9.85 -27.63 11.94
CA ASN A 27 -10.46 -26.78 12.98
C ASN A 27 -9.58 -26.63 14.24
N GLY A 28 -8.26 -26.48 14.05
CA GLY A 28 -7.28 -26.32 15.14
C GLY A 28 -6.88 -27.60 15.86
N LYS A 29 -7.50 -28.74 15.58
CA LYS A 29 -7.11 -30.04 16.15
C LYS A 29 -6.09 -30.75 15.25
N LEU A 30 -5.01 -31.25 15.84
CA LEU A 30 -4.02 -32.05 15.12
C LEU A 30 -4.64 -33.39 14.72
N GLU A 31 -4.67 -33.66 13.42
CA GLU A 31 -5.25 -34.90 12.88
C GLU A 31 -4.19 -35.86 12.33
N SER A 32 -3.06 -35.34 11.82
CA SER A 32 -2.00 -36.17 11.25
C SER A 32 -0.62 -35.52 11.33
N LYS A 33 0.41 -36.35 11.24
CA LYS A 33 1.83 -36.00 11.22
C LYS A 33 2.49 -36.76 10.06
N VAL A 34 3.26 -36.07 9.22
CA VAL A 34 4.11 -36.71 8.20
C VAL A 34 5.55 -36.30 8.44
N TYR A 35 6.40 -37.30 8.67
CA TYR A 35 7.83 -37.11 8.83
C TYR A 35 8.43 -36.58 7.53
N ILE A 36 9.14 -35.46 7.62
CA ILE A 36 10.06 -35.08 6.56
C ILE A 36 11.26 -36.02 6.73
N ILE A 37 11.51 -36.88 5.73
CA ILE A 37 12.73 -37.68 5.72
C ILE A 37 13.93 -36.72 5.78
N PRO A 38 14.89 -36.87 6.73
CA PRO A 38 15.93 -35.89 6.96
C PRO A 38 16.91 -35.80 5.79
N ALA A 39 17.39 -34.59 5.51
CA ALA A 39 18.32 -34.20 4.45
C ALA A 39 17.76 -34.28 3.02
N LEU A 40 16.70 -33.52 2.73
CA LEU A 40 16.40 -33.15 1.34
C LEU A 40 17.63 -32.41 0.79
N SER A 41 18.29 -33.02 -0.18
CA SER A 41 19.61 -32.55 -0.66
C SER A 41 19.49 -31.42 -1.67
N THR A 42 18.28 -31.21 -2.24
CA THR A 42 18.06 -30.20 -3.28
C THR A 42 16.78 -29.36 -3.07
N PRO A 43 16.79 -28.08 -3.47
CA PRO A 43 15.60 -27.20 -3.43
C PRO A 43 14.37 -27.73 -4.18
N LYS A 44 14.59 -28.53 -5.23
CA LYS A 44 13.53 -29.17 -6.03
C LYS A 44 12.73 -30.20 -5.22
N GLU A 45 13.43 -31.02 -4.44
CA GLU A 45 12.79 -32.00 -3.57
C GLU A 45 11.97 -31.30 -2.48
N VAL A 46 12.56 -30.30 -1.80
CA VAL A 46 11.87 -29.48 -0.79
C VAL A 46 10.57 -28.88 -1.32
N SER A 47 10.63 -28.27 -2.50
CA SER A 47 9.44 -27.70 -3.15
C SER A 47 8.36 -28.75 -3.42
N SER A 48 8.76 -29.93 -3.90
CA SER A 48 7.86 -31.03 -4.22
C SER A 48 7.18 -31.60 -2.96
N TYR A 49 7.90 -31.65 -1.83
CA TYR A 49 7.35 -32.09 -0.55
C TYR A 49 6.33 -31.11 0.01
N ILE A 50 6.59 -29.80 -0.04
CA ILE A 50 5.63 -28.79 0.42
C ILE A 50 4.36 -28.82 -0.45
N ALA A 51 4.52 -28.84 -1.78
CA ALA A 51 3.39 -28.95 -2.70
C ALA A 51 2.60 -30.25 -2.50
N GLY A 52 3.29 -31.38 -2.34
CA GLY A 52 2.68 -32.67 -2.04
C GLY A 52 1.89 -32.66 -0.73
N SER A 53 2.40 -31.99 0.31
CA SER A 53 1.73 -31.88 1.61
C SER A 53 0.44 -31.06 1.51
N LEU A 54 0.45 -29.95 0.77
CA LEU A 54 -0.77 -29.17 0.49
C LEU A 54 -1.81 -30.00 -0.28
N ASN A 55 -1.38 -30.79 -1.28
CA ASN A 55 -2.27 -31.69 -2.01
C ASN A 55 -2.86 -32.80 -1.12
N ILE A 56 -2.06 -33.36 -0.20
CA ILE A 56 -2.53 -34.32 0.80
C ILE A 56 -3.58 -33.66 1.70
N ALA A 57 -3.35 -32.43 2.14
CA ALA A 57 -4.28 -31.70 2.98
C ALA A 57 -5.63 -31.48 2.29
N VAL A 58 -5.63 -31.02 1.04
CA VAL A 58 -6.85 -30.88 0.23
C VAL A 58 -7.58 -32.22 0.09
N LYS A 59 -6.87 -33.28 -0.30
CA LYS A 59 -7.45 -34.62 -0.49
C LYS A 59 -8.12 -35.17 0.78
N ASN A 60 -7.54 -34.89 1.95
CA ASN A 60 -8.03 -35.37 3.24
C ASN A 60 -8.88 -34.34 3.99
N LYS A 61 -9.22 -33.21 3.35
CA LYS A 61 -10.02 -32.13 3.95
C LYS A 61 -9.44 -31.55 5.24
N PHE A 62 -8.11 -31.56 5.36
CA PHE A 62 -7.43 -30.79 6.40
C PHE A 62 -7.54 -29.30 6.04
N THR A 63 -7.62 -28.45 7.07
CA THR A 63 -7.75 -27.00 6.90
C THR A 63 -6.43 -26.27 7.10
N CYS A 64 -5.39 -26.94 7.61
CA CYS A 64 -4.08 -26.33 7.83
C CYS A 64 -2.94 -27.32 7.62
N VAL A 65 -1.88 -26.84 6.98
CA VAL A 65 -0.56 -27.47 6.90
C VAL A 65 0.44 -26.60 7.66
N GLN A 66 0.96 -27.12 8.77
CA GLN A 66 2.04 -26.46 9.51
C GLN A 66 3.38 -27.07 9.13
N LEU A 67 4.27 -26.22 8.62
CA LEU A 67 5.65 -26.54 8.31
C LEU A 67 6.51 -26.51 9.59
N PRO A 68 7.46 -27.44 9.75
CA PRO A 68 8.34 -27.45 10.91
C PRO A 68 9.32 -26.26 10.94
N ALA A 69 10.03 -26.14 12.07
CA ALA A 69 11.11 -25.16 12.19
C ALA A 69 12.25 -25.51 11.24
N GLY A 70 12.84 -24.51 10.60
CA GLY A 70 13.94 -24.72 9.67
C GLY A 70 13.98 -23.73 8.53
N LYS A 71 15.05 -23.82 7.73
CA LYS A 71 15.26 -23.01 6.53
C LYS A 71 15.17 -23.89 5.29
N TYR A 72 14.18 -23.61 4.45
CA TYR A 72 13.79 -24.41 3.29
C TYR A 72 14.04 -23.60 2.02
N GLU A 73 15.09 -23.97 1.29
CA GLU A 73 15.36 -23.38 -0.02
C GLU A 73 14.47 -24.02 -1.09
N LEU A 74 13.81 -23.22 -1.91
CA LEU A 74 12.80 -23.66 -2.86
C LEU A 74 13.23 -23.47 -4.31
N ASP A 75 12.83 -24.37 -5.20
CA ASP A 75 12.97 -24.22 -6.65
C ASP A 75 11.66 -23.71 -7.29
N ASN A 76 10.49 -24.00 -6.69
CA ASN A 76 9.19 -23.59 -7.22
C ASN A 76 8.45 -22.60 -6.30
N THR A 77 7.50 -21.86 -6.87
CA THR A 77 6.50 -21.11 -6.11
C THR A 77 5.65 -22.08 -5.30
N VAL A 78 5.32 -21.71 -4.05
CA VAL A 78 4.33 -22.42 -3.24
C VAL A 78 2.94 -21.91 -3.58
N HIS A 79 2.08 -22.82 -4.07
CA HIS A 79 0.67 -22.54 -4.37
C HIS A 79 -0.19 -23.01 -3.20
N VAL A 80 -0.75 -22.08 -2.43
CA VAL A 80 -1.63 -22.39 -1.29
C VAL A 80 -3.06 -22.53 -1.80
N PRO A 81 -3.72 -23.68 -1.68
CA PRO A 81 -5.09 -23.88 -2.17
C PRO A 81 -6.14 -23.03 -1.44
N GLY A 82 -7.31 -22.86 -2.07
CA GLY A 82 -8.51 -22.32 -1.41
C GLY A 82 -8.90 -23.13 -0.18
N GLY A 83 -9.40 -22.46 0.86
CA GLY A 83 -9.83 -23.07 2.13
C GLY A 83 -8.70 -23.57 3.02
N MET A 84 -7.44 -23.27 2.69
CA MET A 84 -6.26 -23.80 3.38
C MET A 84 -5.50 -22.71 4.13
N THR A 85 -5.00 -23.08 5.30
CA THR A 85 -3.95 -22.33 6.01
C THR A 85 -2.58 -22.96 5.75
N LEU A 86 -1.63 -22.18 5.24
CA LEU A 86 -0.21 -22.50 5.29
C LEU A 86 0.41 -21.79 6.49
N GLU A 87 0.99 -22.55 7.40
CA GLU A 87 1.50 -22.05 8.68
C GLU A 87 2.94 -22.50 8.94
N GLY A 88 3.76 -21.65 9.57
CA GLY A 88 5.06 -22.03 10.13
C GLY A 88 5.04 -22.20 11.65
N THR A 89 6.12 -22.71 12.22
CA THR A 89 6.28 -22.85 13.67
C THR A 89 6.81 -21.57 14.32
N ARG A 90 6.53 -21.42 15.62
CA ARG A 90 7.02 -20.33 16.46
C ARG A 90 7.75 -20.88 17.69
N ASP A 91 8.65 -20.07 18.24
CA ASP A 91 9.18 -20.29 19.59
C ASP A 91 8.23 -19.77 20.68
N GLU A 92 8.61 -19.97 21.94
CA GLU A 92 7.88 -19.49 23.13
C GLU A 92 7.77 -17.96 23.22
N ASN A 93 8.64 -17.23 22.53
CA ASN A 93 8.65 -15.77 22.47
C ASN A 93 7.84 -15.25 21.26
N GLY A 94 7.19 -16.13 20.50
CA GLY A 94 6.41 -15.76 19.32
C GLY A 94 7.24 -15.48 18.06
N ASN A 95 8.53 -15.79 18.04
CA ASN A 95 9.34 -15.63 16.84
C ASN A 95 9.05 -16.75 15.84
N ASN A 96 8.89 -16.40 14.57
CA ASN A 96 8.72 -17.37 13.49
C ASN A 96 10.02 -18.14 13.23
N LEU A 97 9.94 -19.48 13.22
CA LEU A 97 11.09 -20.39 13.09
C LEU A 97 11.16 -21.07 11.71
N THR A 98 10.10 -20.98 10.92
CA THR A 98 10.04 -21.53 9.56
C THR A 98 10.42 -20.46 8.55
N THR A 99 11.49 -20.69 7.77
CA THR A 99 11.92 -19.81 6.67
C THR A 99 11.79 -20.52 5.33
N LEU A 100 11.03 -19.94 4.41
CA LEU A 100 11.05 -20.29 2.99
C LEU A 100 11.94 -19.29 2.26
N THR A 101 12.86 -19.78 1.42
CA THR A 101 13.87 -18.92 0.81
C THR A 101 14.16 -19.25 -0.64
N VAL A 102 14.46 -18.21 -1.42
CA VAL A 102 14.90 -18.34 -2.82
C VAL A 102 16.38 -18.76 -2.85
N PRO A 103 16.83 -19.59 -3.81
CA PRO A 103 18.23 -19.93 -4.01
C PRO A 103 19.05 -18.69 -4.31
N MET A 104 20.30 -18.64 -3.84
CA MET A 104 21.18 -17.51 -4.16
C MET A 104 21.32 -17.35 -5.67
N MET A 105 21.34 -16.11 -6.13
CA MET A 105 21.90 -15.80 -7.44
C MET A 105 23.37 -16.22 -7.39
N ASN A 106 23.78 -17.14 -8.26
CA ASN A 106 25.20 -17.50 -8.36
C ASN A 106 25.99 -16.36 -9.02
N ASP A 107 27.28 -16.26 -8.73
CA ASP A 107 28.19 -15.23 -9.25
C ASP A 107 28.25 -15.20 -10.79
N ALA A 108 27.83 -16.28 -11.45
CA ALA A 108 27.70 -16.40 -12.89
C ALA A 108 26.45 -15.68 -13.47
N GLY A 109 25.64 -15.02 -12.63
CA GLY A 109 24.44 -14.29 -13.05
C GLY A 109 23.31 -15.18 -13.57
N THR A 110 23.34 -16.50 -13.28
CA THR A 110 22.24 -17.38 -13.67
C THR A 110 21.06 -17.11 -12.76
N VAL A 111 20.12 -16.30 -13.26
CA VAL A 111 18.93 -15.91 -12.52
C VAL A 111 18.06 -17.15 -12.29
N HIS A 112 18.03 -17.66 -11.06
CA HIS A 112 17.07 -18.70 -10.68
C HIS A 112 15.65 -18.19 -10.92
N ARG A 113 14.73 -19.01 -11.42
CA ARG A 113 13.39 -18.56 -11.85
C ARG A 113 12.60 -17.82 -10.77
N LEU A 114 12.75 -18.22 -9.50
CA LEU A 114 12.12 -17.54 -8.37
C LEU A 114 12.65 -16.12 -8.12
N ASN A 115 13.84 -15.78 -8.64
CA ASN A 115 14.28 -14.38 -8.68
C ASN A 115 13.47 -13.54 -9.68
N LYS A 116 12.54 -14.13 -10.45
CA LYS A 116 11.63 -13.41 -11.36
C LYS A 116 10.16 -13.71 -11.08
N LEU A 117 9.88 -14.45 -10.01
CA LEU A 117 8.56 -14.89 -9.61
C LEU A 117 8.34 -14.63 -8.12
N ALA A 118 7.10 -14.79 -7.70
CA ALA A 118 6.73 -14.80 -6.31
C ALA A 118 7.08 -16.12 -5.64
N LEU A 119 7.51 -16.06 -4.38
CA LEU A 119 7.79 -17.24 -3.59
C LEU A 119 6.49 -17.99 -3.21
N VAL A 120 5.42 -17.25 -2.90
CA VAL A 120 4.12 -17.79 -2.50
C VAL A 120 2.97 -17.14 -3.28
N THR A 121 1.94 -17.92 -3.61
CA THR A 121 0.67 -17.43 -4.15
C THR A 121 -0.51 -18.19 -3.53
N ALA A 122 -1.65 -17.53 -3.37
CA ALA A 122 -2.92 -18.20 -3.08
C ALA A 122 -3.51 -18.71 -4.41
N ASP A 123 -3.35 -20.01 -4.69
CA ASP A 123 -3.77 -20.83 -5.84
C ASP A 123 -3.63 -20.28 -7.29
N SER A 124 -3.79 -21.18 -8.26
CA SER A 124 -3.87 -20.97 -9.72
C SER A 124 -5.23 -21.38 -10.32
N GLY A 125 -6.22 -21.71 -9.48
CA GLY A 125 -7.57 -22.17 -9.85
C GLY A 125 -8.69 -21.12 -9.66
N ILE A 126 -9.93 -21.51 -9.99
CA ILE A 126 -11.13 -20.64 -10.03
C ILE A 126 -11.71 -20.37 -8.62
N ASP A 127 -11.30 -21.12 -7.59
CA ASP A 127 -11.80 -20.94 -6.22
C ASP A 127 -10.63 -20.82 -5.23
N SER A 128 -10.07 -19.61 -5.14
CA SER A 128 -9.06 -19.25 -4.14
C SER A 128 -9.70 -18.44 -3.01
N SER A 129 -10.78 -18.96 -2.43
CA SER A 129 -11.46 -18.36 -1.28
C SER A 129 -10.93 -18.91 0.04
N ASN A 130 -10.98 -18.13 1.12
CA ASN A 130 -10.67 -18.56 2.50
C ASN A 130 -9.25 -19.13 2.69
N THR A 131 -8.24 -18.48 2.11
CA THR A 131 -6.83 -18.89 2.24
C THR A 131 -6.12 -18.06 3.32
N THR A 132 -5.33 -18.71 4.17
CA THR A 132 -4.48 -18.02 5.16
C THR A 132 -3.01 -18.39 5.00
N ILE A 133 -2.12 -17.40 5.07
CA ILE A 133 -0.66 -17.60 5.11
C ILE A 133 -0.14 -16.89 6.35
N ARG A 134 0.53 -17.63 7.25
CA ARG A 134 1.00 -17.06 8.52
C ARG A 134 2.22 -17.74 9.12
N ARG A 135 2.88 -17.05 10.05
CA ARG A 135 3.98 -17.57 10.89
C ARG A 135 5.20 -18.04 10.11
N ILE A 136 5.45 -17.45 8.95
CA ILE A 136 6.52 -17.84 8.04
C ILE A 136 7.41 -16.63 7.77
N ILE A 137 8.71 -16.89 7.66
CA ILE A 137 9.69 -15.97 7.10
C ILE A 137 9.83 -16.26 5.60
N LEU A 138 9.51 -15.31 4.75
CA LEU A 138 9.80 -15.34 3.32
C LEU A 138 11.07 -14.53 3.07
N ASP A 139 12.11 -15.16 2.53
CA ASP A 139 13.42 -14.55 2.31
C ASP A 139 13.88 -14.71 0.85
N GLY A 140 13.77 -13.63 0.08
CA GLY A 140 14.15 -13.63 -1.33
C GLY A 140 15.67 -13.61 -1.57
N ARG A 141 16.50 -13.42 -0.55
CA ARG A 141 17.96 -13.25 -0.66
C ARG A 141 18.40 -12.21 -1.70
N TRP A 142 17.54 -11.25 -2.02
CA TRP A 142 17.94 -10.09 -2.81
C TRP A 142 18.83 -9.16 -1.97
N ASP A 143 19.88 -8.68 -2.61
CA ASP A 143 20.83 -7.75 -2.02
C ASP A 143 20.57 -6.34 -2.56
N ALA A 144 20.27 -5.40 -1.65
CA ALA A 144 20.04 -4.00 -2.00
C ALA A 144 21.31 -3.30 -2.52
N GLU A 145 22.50 -3.79 -2.15
CA GLU A 145 23.78 -3.25 -2.65
C GLU A 145 23.94 -3.47 -4.16
N SER A 146 23.26 -4.48 -4.73
CA SER A 146 23.21 -4.69 -6.17
C SER A 146 22.62 -3.50 -6.93
N ASN A 147 21.80 -2.67 -6.26
CA ASN A 147 21.02 -1.58 -6.84
C ASN A 147 20.20 -1.99 -8.08
N ILE A 148 19.87 -3.29 -8.22
CA ILE A 148 19.07 -3.83 -9.33
C ILE A 148 17.65 -4.07 -8.84
N LEU A 149 16.69 -3.50 -9.56
CA LEU A 149 15.27 -3.73 -9.32
C LEU A 149 14.84 -4.98 -10.09
N ILE A 150 14.11 -5.87 -9.44
CA ILE A 150 13.62 -7.11 -10.07
C ILE A 150 12.11 -7.22 -9.81
N ASP A 151 11.29 -6.55 -10.63
CA ASP A 151 9.83 -6.39 -10.41
C ASP A 151 9.09 -7.71 -10.13
N GLY A 152 9.44 -8.78 -10.86
CA GLY A 152 8.85 -10.11 -10.67
C GLY A 152 9.24 -10.81 -9.37
N HIS A 153 10.33 -10.39 -8.72
CA HIS A 153 10.83 -11.01 -7.48
C HIS A 153 9.97 -10.57 -6.29
N ARG A 154 9.04 -11.41 -5.88
CA ARG A 154 7.98 -11.04 -4.91
C ARG A 154 7.90 -12.02 -3.75
N GLY A 155 7.52 -11.55 -2.58
CA GLY A 155 7.21 -12.44 -1.46
C GLY A 155 5.92 -13.21 -1.72
N ILE A 156 4.82 -12.46 -1.81
CA ILE A 156 3.47 -12.99 -2.06
C ILE A 156 2.89 -12.33 -3.29
N PHE A 157 2.24 -13.12 -4.15
CA PHE A 157 1.53 -12.65 -5.33
C PHE A 157 0.09 -13.14 -5.35
N LEU A 158 -0.85 -12.20 -5.37
CA LEU A 158 -2.29 -12.44 -5.46
C LEU A 158 -2.81 -11.78 -6.74
N SER A 159 -3.14 -12.60 -7.74
CA SER A 159 -3.75 -12.15 -8.98
C SER A 159 -4.49 -13.30 -9.64
N PRO A 160 -5.60 -13.04 -10.36
CA PRO A 160 -6.21 -14.04 -11.24
C PRO A 160 -5.28 -14.45 -12.39
N PHE A 161 -4.24 -13.68 -12.68
CA PHE A 161 -3.32 -13.96 -13.78
C PHE A 161 -2.15 -14.87 -13.37
N PRO A 162 -1.68 -15.73 -14.28
CA PRO A 162 -0.40 -16.41 -14.11
C PRO A 162 0.73 -15.39 -13.96
N GLN A 163 1.70 -15.68 -13.10
CA GLN A 163 2.86 -14.80 -12.85
C GLN A 163 3.73 -14.54 -14.10
N SER A 164 3.63 -15.40 -15.12
CA SER A 164 4.32 -15.22 -16.39
C SER A 164 3.72 -14.11 -17.27
N LYS A 165 2.50 -13.65 -16.97
CA LYS A 165 1.85 -12.57 -17.69
C LYS A 165 2.34 -11.22 -17.20
N LYS A 166 2.59 -10.30 -18.13
CA LYS A 166 2.88 -8.91 -17.81
C LYS A 166 1.59 -8.17 -17.46
N ARG A 167 1.76 -7.02 -16.82
CA ARG A 167 0.70 -6.05 -16.57
C ARG A 167 -0.02 -5.74 -17.89
N GLY A 168 -1.32 -6.03 -17.98
CA GLY A 168 -2.14 -5.81 -19.18
C GLY A 168 -2.23 -6.98 -20.16
N ASP A 169 -1.55 -8.12 -19.93
CA ASP A 169 -1.57 -9.29 -20.83
C ASP A 169 -2.86 -10.15 -20.74
N GLY A 170 -3.97 -9.58 -20.28
CA GLY A 170 -5.23 -10.32 -20.18
C GLY A 170 -6.39 -9.52 -19.65
N TYR A 171 -7.58 -10.00 -20.00
CA TYR A 171 -8.85 -9.62 -19.41
C TYR A 171 -9.18 -10.64 -18.32
N TYR A 172 -9.79 -10.20 -17.21
CA TYR A 172 -10.35 -11.09 -16.18
C TYR A 172 -11.84 -10.81 -16.04
N LYS A 173 -12.57 -11.82 -15.59
CA LYS A 173 -13.95 -11.67 -15.13
C LYS A 173 -13.95 -11.45 -13.63
N ASP A 174 -14.88 -10.67 -13.11
CA ASP A 174 -14.95 -10.43 -11.66
C ASP A 174 -15.10 -11.72 -10.85
N ALA A 175 -15.73 -12.75 -11.41
CA ALA A 175 -15.85 -14.08 -10.82
C ALA A 175 -14.51 -14.83 -10.67
N GLU A 176 -13.43 -14.35 -11.31
CA GLU A 176 -12.09 -14.96 -11.26
C GLU A 176 -11.18 -14.26 -10.23
N ARG A 177 -11.65 -13.17 -9.59
CA ARG A 177 -10.86 -12.46 -8.57
C ARG A 177 -10.54 -13.40 -7.43
N LYS A 178 -9.30 -13.33 -6.94
CA LYS A 178 -8.94 -13.99 -5.69
C LYS A 178 -9.60 -13.26 -4.53
N HIS A 179 -10.17 -13.99 -3.57
CA HIS A 179 -10.88 -13.35 -2.47
C HIS A 179 -10.77 -14.07 -1.13
N ASP A 180 -11.11 -13.38 -0.05
CA ASP A 180 -11.11 -13.91 1.33
C ASP A 180 -9.74 -14.48 1.73
N ILE A 181 -8.71 -13.64 1.62
CA ILE A 181 -7.32 -14.03 1.88
C ILE A 181 -6.80 -13.30 3.12
N THR A 182 -6.17 -14.05 4.02
CA THR A 182 -5.52 -13.50 5.22
C THR A 182 -4.01 -13.75 5.17
N ILE A 183 -3.23 -12.69 5.39
CA ILE A 183 -1.78 -12.72 5.53
C ILE A 183 -1.44 -12.10 6.87
N GLU A 184 -1.10 -12.91 7.86
CA GLU A 184 -0.88 -12.45 9.23
C GLU A 184 0.43 -13.00 9.78
N ASP A 185 1.07 -12.23 10.66
CA ASP A 185 2.22 -12.73 11.41
C ASP A 185 3.34 -13.31 10.52
N MET A 186 3.78 -12.52 9.54
CA MET A 186 4.78 -12.89 8.56
C MET A 186 6.00 -11.98 8.65
N THR A 187 7.19 -12.52 8.36
CA THR A 187 8.35 -11.69 7.99
C THR A 187 8.59 -11.87 6.50
N ILE A 188 8.56 -10.80 5.72
CA ILE A 188 8.84 -10.81 4.28
C ILE A 188 10.03 -9.90 4.03
N ARG A 189 11.12 -10.46 3.52
CA ARG A 189 12.36 -9.69 3.36
C ARG A 189 13.20 -10.03 2.15
N ASN A 190 14.05 -9.10 1.77
CA ASN A 190 15.08 -9.29 0.75
C ASN A 190 14.45 -9.68 -0.60
N PHE A 191 13.48 -8.91 -1.08
CA PHE A 191 12.87 -9.11 -2.40
C PHE A 191 13.15 -7.89 -3.29
N GLY A 192 13.69 -8.12 -4.49
CA GLY A 192 14.03 -7.05 -5.42
C GLY A 192 12.84 -6.37 -6.10
N GLY A 193 11.64 -6.95 -5.97
CA GLY A 193 10.37 -6.41 -6.42
C GLY A 193 9.52 -5.98 -5.24
N SER A 194 8.40 -6.67 -4.99
CA SER A 194 7.44 -6.31 -3.92
C SER A 194 7.39 -7.33 -2.80
N GLY A 195 7.09 -6.90 -1.57
CA GLY A 195 6.80 -7.81 -0.47
C GLY A 195 5.50 -8.58 -0.74
N ILE A 196 4.40 -7.84 -0.86
CA ILE A 196 3.08 -8.36 -1.24
C ILE A 196 2.59 -7.61 -2.48
N TYR A 197 2.23 -8.34 -3.53
CA TYR A 197 1.65 -7.80 -4.75
C TYR A 197 0.25 -8.34 -4.96
N MET A 198 -0.69 -7.43 -5.24
CA MET A 198 -2.10 -7.72 -5.45
C MET A 198 -2.59 -7.05 -6.73
N ASP A 199 -3.33 -7.79 -7.55
CA ASP A 199 -3.97 -7.27 -8.76
C ASP A 199 -5.33 -7.95 -8.90
N PHE A 200 -6.42 -7.18 -8.92
CA PHE A 200 -7.78 -7.70 -9.07
C PHE A 200 -8.18 -8.73 -8.00
N VAL A 201 -8.03 -8.33 -6.74
CA VAL A 201 -8.40 -9.16 -5.58
C VAL A 201 -9.49 -8.48 -4.75
N ASN A 202 -10.23 -9.27 -3.99
CA ASN A 202 -11.28 -8.82 -3.09
C ASN A 202 -11.06 -9.34 -1.67
N ASN A 203 -11.58 -8.68 -0.63
CA ASN A 203 -11.60 -9.20 0.74
C ASN A 203 -10.23 -9.73 1.23
N VAL A 204 -9.19 -8.88 1.20
CA VAL A 204 -7.85 -9.27 1.65
C VAL A 204 -7.50 -8.58 2.96
N ASN A 205 -7.08 -9.35 3.96
CA ASN A 205 -6.60 -8.86 5.24
C ASN A 205 -5.10 -9.11 5.37
N ILE A 206 -4.32 -8.04 5.52
CA ILE A 206 -2.89 -8.07 5.78
C ILE A 206 -2.66 -7.52 7.19
N GLY A 207 -2.17 -8.37 8.07
CA GLY A 207 -1.98 -8.10 9.49
C GLY A 207 -3.21 -8.44 10.34
N GLU A 208 -3.02 -8.52 11.65
CA GLU A 208 -4.07 -8.92 12.59
C GLU A 208 -4.89 -7.70 13.01
N LEU A 209 -6.18 -7.70 12.67
CA LEU A 209 -7.13 -6.67 13.10
C LEU A 209 -7.30 -6.69 14.62
N GLY A 210 -7.16 -5.52 15.27
CA GLY A 210 -7.43 -5.37 16.71
C GLY A 210 -6.34 -5.87 17.66
N SER A 211 -5.19 -6.31 17.13
CA SER A 211 -4.01 -6.61 17.93
C SER A 211 -3.32 -5.31 18.36
N GLU A 212 -3.35 -4.97 19.65
CA GLU A 212 -2.48 -3.95 20.25
C GLU A 212 -1.05 -4.48 20.51
N GLN A 213 -0.77 -5.74 20.14
CA GLN A 213 0.49 -6.42 20.43
C GLN A 213 1.43 -6.37 19.23
N ASN A 214 2.53 -5.63 19.37
CA ASN A 214 3.60 -5.54 18.35
C ASN A 214 4.18 -6.91 17.94
N GLU A 215 4.06 -7.94 18.79
CA GLU A 215 4.63 -9.30 18.63
C GLU A 215 3.92 -10.17 17.58
N LYS A 216 2.79 -9.73 17.03
CA LYS A 216 2.04 -10.43 15.96
C LYS A 216 1.93 -9.61 14.67
N SER A 217 2.71 -8.54 14.56
CA SER A 217 2.73 -7.69 13.38
C SER A 217 3.42 -8.38 12.20
N ASN A 218 2.91 -8.12 11.00
CA ASN A 218 3.68 -8.42 9.79
C ASN A 218 4.92 -7.51 9.76
N ARG A 219 6.05 -8.04 9.33
CA ARG A 219 7.28 -7.28 9.10
C ARG A 219 7.72 -7.42 7.65
N ILE A 220 7.71 -6.32 6.91
CA ILE A 220 8.11 -6.26 5.50
C ILE A 220 9.34 -5.36 5.40
N GLU A 221 10.49 -5.92 5.05
CA GLU A 221 11.76 -5.17 5.10
C GLU A 221 12.69 -5.45 3.93
N ASN A 222 13.54 -4.48 3.60
CA ASN A 222 14.55 -4.61 2.55
C ASN A 222 13.95 -5.07 1.21
N ILE A 223 13.08 -4.23 0.65
CA ILE A 223 12.31 -4.51 -0.55
C ILE A 223 12.65 -3.50 -1.64
N GLY A 224 12.90 -3.95 -2.86
CA GLY A 224 13.40 -3.11 -3.95
C GLY A 224 12.38 -2.13 -4.55
N TYR A 225 11.09 -2.48 -4.57
CA TYR A 225 10.03 -1.67 -5.18
C TYR A 225 8.92 -1.29 -4.21
N GLY A 226 8.17 -2.25 -3.67
CA GLY A 226 6.94 -1.97 -2.95
C GLY A 226 6.73 -2.88 -1.75
N GLY A 227 6.51 -2.34 -0.55
CA GLY A 227 6.19 -3.16 0.62
C GLY A 227 4.90 -3.94 0.37
N VAL A 228 3.80 -3.22 0.14
CA VAL A 228 2.51 -3.76 -0.31
C VAL A 228 2.02 -2.95 -1.52
N ILE A 229 1.75 -3.62 -2.63
CA ILE A 229 1.22 -3.00 -3.86
C ILE A 229 -0.10 -3.65 -4.22
N GLY A 230 -1.11 -2.82 -4.49
CA GLY A 230 -2.43 -3.25 -4.94
C GLY A 230 -2.91 -2.44 -6.14
N TYR A 231 -3.30 -3.14 -7.20
CA TYR A 231 -3.94 -2.52 -8.36
C TYR A 231 -5.36 -3.05 -8.51
N SER A 232 -6.31 -2.12 -8.62
CA SER A 232 -7.73 -2.46 -8.75
C SER A 232 -8.13 -3.52 -7.73
N ILE A 233 -7.98 -3.24 -6.45
CA ILE A 233 -8.36 -4.15 -5.35
C ILE A 233 -9.65 -3.67 -4.70
N ASP A 234 -10.42 -4.57 -4.09
CA ASP A 234 -11.64 -4.23 -3.36
C ASP A 234 -11.62 -4.82 -1.95
N ASN A 235 -12.21 -4.10 -1.00
CA ASN A 235 -12.33 -4.48 0.40
C ASN A 235 -11.04 -5.04 1.00
N VAL A 236 -9.96 -4.25 0.96
CA VAL A 236 -8.65 -4.65 1.48
C VAL A 236 -8.29 -3.89 2.74
N CYS A 237 -7.81 -4.60 3.76
CA CYS A 237 -7.26 -3.99 4.95
C CYS A 237 -5.77 -4.32 5.12
N VAL A 238 -4.94 -3.30 5.30
CA VAL A 238 -3.54 -3.44 5.71
C VAL A 238 -3.41 -2.82 7.09
N SER A 239 -3.21 -3.64 8.11
CA SER A 239 -3.19 -3.20 9.50
C SER A 239 -1.96 -3.70 10.25
N ASN A 240 -1.55 -2.95 11.28
CA ASN A 240 -0.56 -3.39 12.26
C ASN A 240 0.69 -4.01 11.61
N THR A 241 1.18 -3.42 10.53
CA THR A 241 2.34 -3.92 9.77
C THR A 241 3.52 -2.96 9.92
N TRP A 242 4.70 -3.52 10.16
CA TRP A 242 5.97 -2.83 10.12
C TRP A 242 6.56 -2.91 8.71
N ILE A 243 6.78 -1.76 8.07
CA ILE A 243 7.34 -1.67 6.72
C ILE A 243 8.59 -0.78 6.78
N SER A 244 9.76 -1.33 6.44
CA SER A 244 11.01 -0.58 6.50
C SER A 244 11.97 -0.88 5.35
N ASP A 245 12.84 0.08 5.05
CA ASP A 245 13.93 -0.08 4.09
C ASP A 245 13.40 -0.48 2.70
N ILE A 246 12.49 0.34 2.19
CA ILE A 246 11.86 0.14 0.90
C ILE A 246 12.51 1.06 -0.13
N GLY A 247 12.85 0.49 -1.28
CA GLY A 247 13.38 1.18 -2.43
C GLY A 247 14.89 1.11 -2.58
N LEU A 248 15.30 1.64 -3.71
CA LEU A 248 16.69 1.75 -4.14
C LEU A 248 17.01 3.21 -4.46
N ALA A 249 18.26 3.60 -4.27
CA ALA A 249 18.70 4.96 -4.56
C ALA A 249 18.35 5.38 -6.00
N GLY A 250 17.61 6.48 -6.14
CA GLY A 250 17.22 7.04 -7.43
C GLY A 250 16.09 6.32 -8.17
N LYS A 251 15.46 5.29 -7.57
CA LYS A 251 14.33 4.55 -8.17
C LYS A 251 13.07 4.75 -7.35
N GLN A 252 11.91 4.84 -8.00
CA GLN A 252 10.62 4.94 -7.30
C GLN A 252 10.35 3.71 -6.44
N ALA A 253 9.80 3.92 -5.25
CA ALA A 253 9.46 2.86 -4.33
C ALA A 253 8.36 3.29 -3.35
N TYR A 254 7.54 2.35 -2.92
CA TYR A 254 6.32 2.62 -2.15
C TYR A 254 6.27 1.77 -0.89
N GLY A 255 5.94 2.36 0.26
CA GLY A 255 5.61 1.59 1.46
C GLY A 255 4.36 0.74 1.22
N ILE A 256 3.22 1.40 1.03
CA ILE A 256 1.96 0.81 0.59
C ILE A 256 1.37 1.69 -0.51
N ALA A 257 1.11 1.11 -1.69
CA ALA A 257 0.42 1.78 -2.79
C ALA A 257 -0.82 1.00 -3.21
N VAL A 258 -1.96 1.67 -3.28
CA VAL A 258 -3.25 1.09 -3.68
C VAL A 258 -3.91 1.96 -4.73
N SER A 259 -3.84 1.54 -5.98
CA SER A 259 -4.12 2.42 -7.12
C SER A 259 -5.02 1.75 -8.14
N TRP A 260 -5.62 2.52 -9.04
CA TRP A 260 -6.31 1.94 -10.18
C TRP A 260 -5.29 1.22 -11.09
N GLN A 261 -5.60 0.02 -11.58
CA GLN A 261 -4.85 -0.52 -12.70
C GLN A 261 -5.00 0.39 -13.92
N LYS A 262 -3.87 0.89 -14.41
CA LYS A 262 -3.82 1.66 -15.64
C LYS A 262 -4.30 0.78 -16.80
N GLY A 263 -5.40 1.18 -17.45
CA GLY A 263 -5.79 0.58 -18.71
C GLY A 263 -4.97 1.08 -19.88
N THR A 264 -5.25 0.50 -21.03
CA THR A 264 -4.68 0.87 -22.32
C THR A 264 -5.30 2.16 -22.86
N THR A 265 -4.59 2.89 -23.73
CA THR A 265 -5.19 3.97 -24.53
C THR A 265 -5.60 3.50 -25.93
N ASP A 266 -5.39 2.21 -26.25
CA ASP A 266 -5.74 1.61 -27.53
C ASP A 266 -7.26 1.35 -27.61
N GLU A 267 -7.95 2.14 -28.42
CA GLU A 267 -9.40 2.07 -28.67
C GLU A 267 -9.90 0.65 -29.02
N ASN A 268 -9.05 -0.22 -29.60
CA ASN A 268 -9.42 -1.59 -29.93
C ASN A 268 -9.49 -2.53 -28.71
N GLN A 269 -8.88 -2.14 -27.59
CA GLN A 269 -8.94 -2.85 -26.31
C GLN A 269 -9.95 -2.21 -25.33
N LEU A 270 -10.36 -0.96 -25.60
CA LEU A 270 -11.48 -0.26 -24.95
C LEU A 270 -12.82 -0.80 -25.51
N ALA A 271 -13.04 -2.11 -25.47
CA ALA A 271 -14.33 -2.68 -25.85
C ALA A 271 -15.39 -2.27 -24.81
N ASN A 272 -15.93 -1.06 -24.99
CA ASN A 272 -16.77 -0.29 -24.09
C ASN A 272 -18.14 -0.92 -23.78
N ASN A 273 -18.41 -2.18 -24.16
CA ASN A 273 -19.73 -2.82 -24.07
C ASN A 273 -19.69 -4.32 -23.68
N ASP A 274 -18.55 -4.84 -23.22
CA ASP A 274 -18.48 -6.25 -22.84
C ASP A 274 -19.02 -6.51 -21.42
N ARG A 275 -20.35 -6.59 -21.31
CA ARG A 275 -21.08 -6.95 -20.07
C ARG A 275 -20.67 -8.32 -19.51
N SER A 276 -20.08 -9.20 -20.34
CA SER A 276 -19.69 -10.56 -19.92
C SER A 276 -18.55 -10.60 -18.89
N ARG A 277 -17.96 -9.43 -18.59
CA ARG A 277 -16.91 -9.25 -17.57
C ARG A 277 -17.43 -9.27 -16.14
N PHE A 278 -18.69 -8.88 -15.96
CA PHE A 278 -19.31 -8.82 -14.65
C PHE A 278 -20.18 -10.03 -14.44
N ALA A 279 -20.28 -10.49 -13.19
CA ALA A 279 -21.25 -11.50 -12.85
C ALA A 279 -22.67 -11.03 -13.25
N ASP A 280 -23.54 -11.97 -13.63
CA ASP A 280 -24.96 -11.69 -13.87
C ASP A 280 -25.70 -11.57 -12.52
N THR A 281 -25.27 -10.60 -11.72
CA THR A 281 -25.77 -10.29 -10.38
C THR A 281 -26.08 -8.80 -10.28
N ALA A 282 -26.89 -8.39 -9.30
CA ALA A 282 -27.18 -6.99 -9.05
C ALA A 282 -25.90 -6.17 -8.76
N GLU A 283 -24.93 -6.76 -8.08
CA GLU A 283 -23.62 -6.17 -7.83
C GLU A 283 -22.80 -6.00 -9.11
N GLY A 284 -22.74 -7.03 -9.96
CA GLY A 284 -22.08 -6.95 -11.26
C GLY A 284 -22.74 -5.94 -12.20
N GLU A 285 -24.05 -5.76 -12.12
CA GLU A 285 -24.80 -4.75 -12.86
C GLU A 285 -24.55 -3.33 -12.34
N SER A 286 -24.45 -3.16 -11.02
CA SER A 286 -24.07 -1.89 -10.41
C SER A 286 -22.65 -1.49 -10.80
N LEU A 287 -21.71 -2.45 -10.73
CA LEU A 287 -20.34 -2.28 -11.17
C LEU A 287 -20.27 -1.84 -12.63
N TRP A 288 -20.92 -2.56 -13.53
CA TRP A 288 -20.96 -2.21 -14.96
C TRP A 288 -21.42 -0.77 -15.23
N LYS A 289 -22.41 -0.29 -14.46
CA LYS A 289 -23.04 1.03 -14.65
C LYS A 289 -22.24 2.19 -14.07
N GLU A 290 -21.27 1.95 -13.18
CA GLU A 290 -20.35 2.98 -12.69
C GLU A 290 -19.40 3.39 -13.84
N THR A 291 -19.70 4.48 -14.55
CA THR A 291 -18.89 4.99 -15.67
C THR A 291 -17.62 5.70 -15.14
N PRO A 292 -16.43 5.60 -15.79
CA PRO A 292 -16.22 5.08 -17.13
C PRO A 292 -15.22 3.90 -17.15
N TYR A 293 -15.74 2.70 -17.44
CA TYR A 293 -14.99 1.48 -17.77
C TYR A 293 -14.21 1.58 -19.09
N VAL A 294 -13.84 2.78 -19.54
CA VAL A 294 -13.14 2.96 -20.83
C VAL A 294 -11.90 2.10 -20.87
N ASN A 295 -11.25 1.90 -19.71
CA ASN A 295 -10.02 1.13 -19.56
C ASN A 295 -10.18 -0.34 -19.15
N GLY A 296 -11.42 -0.84 -19.02
CA GLY A 296 -11.72 -2.23 -18.66
C GLY A 296 -11.47 -2.64 -17.21
N TYR A 297 -11.01 -1.73 -16.34
CA TYR A 297 -10.68 -2.00 -14.93
C TYR A 297 -11.38 -1.02 -13.98
N TYR A 298 -11.62 -1.41 -12.74
CA TYR A 298 -12.20 -0.56 -11.69
C TYR A 298 -11.11 0.05 -10.79
N PRO A 299 -11.30 1.22 -10.17
CA PRO A 299 -10.35 1.79 -9.23
C PRO A 299 -10.16 0.90 -7.99
N SER A 300 -8.99 0.93 -7.37
CA SER A 300 -8.85 0.35 -6.03
C SER A 300 -9.84 1.03 -5.08
N ARG A 301 -10.64 0.25 -4.34
CA ARG A 301 -11.70 0.80 -3.52
C ARG A 301 -11.94 0.04 -2.21
N ASN A 302 -12.60 0.72 -1.27
CA ASN A 302 -12.92 0.19 0.05
C ASN A 302 -11.66 -0.30 0.79
N VAL A 303 -10.59 0.50 0.76
CA VAL A 303 -9.29 0.11 1.33
C VAL A 303 -9.04 0.82 2.65
N LYS A 304 -8.60 0.07 3.67
CA LYS A 304 -8.21 0.62 4.98
C LYS A 304 -6.75 0.31 5.30
N ILE A 305 -5.94 1.34 5.48
CA ILE A 305 -4.54 1.24 5.91
C ILE A 305 -4.43 1.80 7.32
N VAL A 306 -4.30 0.93 8.31
CA VAL A 306 -4.55 1.26 9.72
C VAL A 306 -3.38 0.89 10.63
N ASN A 307 -2.90 1.82 11.46
CA ASN A 307 -1.92 1.56 12.51
C ASN A 307 -0.61 0.90 12.03
N ASN A 308 -0.17 1.22 10.82
CA ASN A 308 1.10 0.72 10.30
C ASN A 308 2.27 1.62 10.74
N ILE A 309 3.46 1.04 10.83
CA ILE A 309 4.71 1.76 11.02
C ILE A 309 5.48 1.68 9.71
N ILE A 310 5.74 2.82 9.08
CA ILE A 310 6.42 2.89 7.78
C ILE A 310 7.66 3.78 7.89
N MET A 311 8.82 3.24 7.54
CA MET A 311 10.08 3.98 7.67
C MET A 311 11.09 3.68 6.57
N ASN A 312 12.10 4.56 6.48
CA ASN A 312 13.28 4.37 5.64
C ASN A 312 12.96 4.19 4.14
N ASN A 313 12.05 5.00 3.59
CA ASN A 313 11.80 5.09 2.15
C ASN A 313 12.33 6.42 1.61
N ALA A 314 13.55 6.39 1.08
CA ALA A 314 14.23 7.58 0.54
C ALA A 314 13.74 7.98 -0.86
N SER A 315 13.02 7.08 -1.52
CA SER A 315 12.75 7.16 -2.94
C SER A 315 11.51 7.98 -3.24
N TRP A 316 10.38 7.55 -2.67
CA TRP A 316 9.05 8.04 -3.05
C TRP A 316 8.09 7.97 -1.86
N GLU A 317 6.93 7.33 -1.99
CA GLU A 317 5.83 7.44 -1.04
C GLU A 317 5.82 6.38 0.07
N ALA A 318 5.47 6.75 1.29
CA ALA A 318 5.08 5.75 2.30
C ALA A 318 3.67 5.22 2.04
N LEU A 319 2.70 6.12 1.86
CA LEU A 319 1.32 5.79 1.52
C LEU A 319 0.92 6.49 0.22
N ASP A 320 0.43 5.72 -0.73
CA ASP A 320 0.07 6.19 -2.06
C ASP A 320 -1.28 5.67 -2.53
N THR A 321 -2.02 6.54 -3.22
CA THR A 321 -3.07 6.10 -4.13
C THR A 321 -3.17 7.01 -5.34
N HIS A 322 -3.16 6.39 -6.51
CA HIS A 322 -3.55 7.00 -7.77
C HIS A 322 -4.94 6.51 -8.18
N SER A 323 -5.90 7.44 -8.17
CA SER A 323 -7.31 7.20 -8.53
C SER A 323 -8.07 6.21 -7.64
N GLY A 324 -7.66 6.02 -6.40
CA GLY A 324 -8.41 5.21 -5.44
C GLY A 324 -9.75 5.83 -5.04
N LYS A 325 -10.69 4.99 -4.60
CA LYS A 325 -12.03 5.42 -4.13
C LYS A 325 -12.37 4.84 -2.77
N ASN A 326 -12.94 5.62 -1.84
CA ASN A 326 -13.25 5.14 -0.50
C ASN A 326 -12.03 4.49 0.19
N ILE A 327 -10.94 5.26 0.32
CA ILE A 327 -9.68 4.81 0.92
C ILE A 327 -9.44 5.56 2.23
N SER A 328 -9.05 4.83 3.27
CA SER A 328 -8.75 5.38 4.58
C SER A 328 -7.31 5.10 5.00
N PHE A 329 -6.57 6.14 5.37
CA PHE A 329 -5.25 6.08 6.01
C PHE A 329 -5.40 6.54 7.45
N ILE A 330 -5.38 5.61 8.41
CA ILE A 330 -5.75 5.87 9.81
C ILE A 330 -4.63 5.46 10.77
N GLY A 331 -4.22 6.35 11.67
CA GLY A 331 -3.36 5.96 12.80
C GLY A 331 -1.94 5.51 12.43
N ASN A 332 -1.48 5.73 11.18
CA ASN A 332 -0.17 5.26 10.74
C ASN A 332 0.95 6.17 11.28
N ARG A 333 2.11 5.57 11.58
CA ARG A 333 3.33 6.27 12.00
C ARG A 333 4.34 6.22 10.86
N ILE A 334 4.74 7.39 10.35
CA ILE A 334 5.59 7.53 9.17
C ILE A 334 6.81 8.37 9.50
N MET A 335 8.01 7.86 9.23
CA MET A 335 9.25 8.53 9.62
C MET A 335 10.44 8.15 8.74
N GLY A 336 11.32 9.11 8.46
CA GLY A 336 12.45 8.86 7.55
C GLY A 336 11.96 8.47 6.15
N VAL A 337 10.98 9.20 5.63
CA VAL A 337 10.38 8.97 4.31
C VAL A 337 10.34 10.28 3.53
N ARG A 338 10.66 10.22 2.24
CA ARG A 338 10.68 11.40 1.37
C ARG A 338 9.30 12.00 1.17
N PHE A 339 8.29 11.19 0.83
CA PHE A 339 6.90 11.61 0.66
C PHE A 339 5.96 10.76 1.55
N PRO A 340 5.58 11.22 2.75
CA PRO A 340 4.78 10.41 3.67
C PRO A 340 3.42 9.96 3.12
N ILE A 341 2.59 10.87 2.62
CA ILE A 341 1.27 10.53 2.07
C ILE A 341 1.03 11.33 0.80
N VAL A 342 0.75 10.64 -0.31
CA VAL A 342 0.43 11.27 -1.60
C VAL A 342 -0.84 10.65 -2.19
N LEU A 343 -1.71 11.51 -2.72
CA LEU A 343 -2.86 11.14 -3.53
C LEU A 343 -2.78 11.87 -4.88
N GLY A 344 -3.18 11.22 -5.96
CA GLY A 344 -3.28 11.86 -7.27
C GLY A 344 -4.17 11.12 -8.26
N GLY A 345 -4.44 11.74 -9.41
CA GLY A 345 -5.03 11.03 -10.54
C GLY A 345 -4.04 10.03 -11.17
N MET A 346 -4.57 9.07 -11.90
CA MET A 346 -3.79 8.08 -12.65
C MET A 346 -2.96 8.77 -13.72
N GLU A 347 -1.68 8.42 -13.78
CA GLU A 347 -0.72 9.03 -14.69
C GLU A 347 -0.61 8.28 -16.03
N TYR A 348 -0.75 9.04 -17.11
CA TYR A 348 -0.60 8.61 -18.50
C TYR A 348 0.59 9.33 -19.14
N ASP A 349 1.13 8.71 -20.20
CA ASP A 349 2.21 9.29 -21.02
C ASP A 349 3.41 9.80 -20.21
N GLY A 350 3.91 8.98 -19.27
CA GLY A 350 5.04 9.34 -18.43
C GLY A 350 4.77 10.50 -17.45
N GLY A 351 3.50 10.70 -17.06
CA GLY A 351 3.08 11.76 -16.14
C GLY A 351 2.67 13.06 -16.84
N ALA A 352 2.69 13.11 -18.18
CA ALA A 352 2.24 14.28 -18.94
C ALA A 352 0.72 14.51 -18.84
N ILE A 353 -0.04 13.46 -18.51
CA ILE A 353 -1.49 13.51 -18.32
C ILE A 353 -1.82 12.84 -16.99
N SER A 354 -2.66 13.49 -16.19
CA SER A 354 -3.28 12.87 -15.01
C SER A 354 -4.80 12.89 -15.18
N ALA A 355 -5.44 11.73 -15.09
CA ALA A 355 -6.88 11.55 -15.22
C ALA A 355 -7.47 10.78 -14.04
N TYR A 356 -8.80 10.76 -13.92
CA TYR A 356 -9.50 9.97 -12.91
C TYR A 356 -9.10 10.37 -11.48
N PRO A 357 -9.58 11.50 -10.95
CA PRO A 357 -9.22 11.92 -9.61
C PRO A 357 -9.61 10.87 -8.55
N PRO A 358 -8.89 10.77 -7.42
CA PRO A 358 -9.35 9.98 -6.30
C PRO A 358 -10.68 10.52 -5.75
N GLU A 359 -11.42 9.68 -5.02
CA GLU A 359 -12.72 10.05 -4.43
C GLU A 359 -12.87 9.45 -3.03
N ASP A 360 -13.53 10.17 -2.14
CA ASP A 360 -13.89 9.72 -0.78
C ASP A 360 -12.67 9.20 0.00
N ILE A 361 -11.72 10.10 0.28
CA ILE A 361 -10.46 9.74 0.96
C ILE A 361 -10.46 10.30 2.39
N ASP A 362 -10.22 9.44 3.39
CA ASP A 362 -10.05 9.83 4.79
C ASP A 362 -8.59 9.63 5.24
N ILE A 363 -7.93 10.71 5.62
CA ILE A 363 -6.59 10.69 6.19
C ILE A 363 -6.70 11.19 7.61
N SER A 364 -6.67 10.28 8.59
CA SER A 364 -6.93 10.64 9.97
C SER A 364 -5.93 10.08 10.97
N GLU A 365 -5.58 10.87 11.97
CA GLU A 365 -4.84 10.39 13.15
C GLU A 365 -3.45 9.81 12.82
N ASN A 366 -2.89 10.13 11.64
CA ASN A 366 -1.54 9.73 11.27
C ASN A 366 -0.51 10.63 11.94
N VAL A 367 0.66 10.07 12.23
CA VAL A 367 1.79 10.74 12.88
C VAL A 367 3.00 10.71 11.95
N ILE A 368 3.45 11.88 11.51
CA ILE A 368 4.55 12.05 10.56
C ILE A 368 5.72 12.75 11.26
N ASN A 369 6.88 12.09 11.28
CA ASN A 369 8.15 12.58 11.85
C ASN A 369 8.05 13.12 13.28
N ASN A 370 7.19 12.52 14.13
CA ASN A 370 7.14 12.87 15.55
C ASN A 370 8.47 12.54 16.24
N LYS A 371 8.90 13.38 17.18
CA LYS A 371 10.21 13.26 17.85
C LYS A 371 10.33 12.01 18.71
N GLU A 372 9.26 11.61 19.39
CA GLU A 372 9.28 10.40 20.23
C GLU A 372 9.35 9.14 19.38
N ASP A 373 8.65 9.13 18.23
CA ASP A 373 8.75 8.04 17.26
C ASP A 373 10.14 7.93 16.65
N ILE A 374 10.73 9.06 16.23
CA ILE A 374 12.10 9.09 15.72
C ILE A 374 13.08 8.56 16.78
N LYS A 375 12.92 8.95 18.04
CA LYS A 375 13.76 8.45 19.15
C LYS A 375 13.54 6.95 19.40
N LYS A 376 12.29 6.48 19.36
CA LYS A 376 11.92 5.09 19.64
C LYS A 376 12.39 4.13 18.55
N TYR A 377 12.17 4.49 17.28
CA TYR A 377 12.41 3.60 16.14
C TYR A 377 13.72 3.89 15.40
N ASN A 378 14.37 5.03 15.69
CA ASN A 378 15.66 5.43 15.14
C ASN A 378 15.76 5.28 13.60
N PRO A 379 14.85 5.91 12.82
CA PRO A 379 14.86 5.80 11.37
C PRO A 379 16.07 6.51 10.76
N LYS A 380 16.40 6.16 9.51
CA LYS A 380 17.38 6.88 8.69
C LYS A 380 16.96 8.36 8.56
N PRO A 381 17.90 9.31 8.57
CA PRO A 381 17.62 10.74 8.53
C PRO A 381 17.26 11.23 7.11
N ILE A 382 16.18 10.68 6.57
CA ILE A 382 15.65 11.05 5.24
C ILE A 382 14.70 12.24 5.43
N PRO A 383 14.95 13.39 4.80
CA PRO A 383 14.08 14.54 4.90
C PRO A 383 12.77 14.31 4.13
N SER A 384 11.63 14.59 4.77
CA SER A 384 10.35 14.63 4.06
C SER A 384 10.22 15.94 3.29
N GLU A 385 10.07 15.86 1.98
CA GLU A 385 9.99 17.04 1.08
C GLU A 385 8.55 17.57 0.91
N ARG A 386 7.56 16.85 1.43
CA ARG A 386 6.14 17.23 1.57
C ARG A 386 5.58 16.36 2.70
N GLY A 387 4.56 16.82 3.42
CA GLY A 387 3.88 15.99 4.42
C GLY A 387 2.76 15.18 3.77
N ILE A 388 1.53 15.70 3.84
CA ILE A 388 0.37 15.14 3.15
C ILE A 388 0.13 15.94 1.88
N ALA A 389 0.14 15.30 0.71
CA ALA A 389 -0.16 15.95 -0.57
C ALA A 389 -1.36 15.27 -1.24
N ALA A 390 -2.49 15.97 -1.32
CA ALA A 390 -3.74 15.44 -1.87
C ALA A 390 -4.13 16.21 -3.14
N ASN A 391 -4.01 15.54 -4.28
CA ASN A 391 -4.29 16.14 -5.57
C ASN A 391 -5.51 15.47 -6.22
N GLY A 392 -6.33 16.27 -6.90
CA GLY A 392 -7.18 15.80 -7.98
C GLY A 392 -6.33 15.38 -9.19
N ALA A 393 -6.94 15.50 -10.36
CA ALA A 393 -6.34 15.16 -11.64
C ALA A 393 -6.44 16.34 -12.59
N GLN A 394 -5.57 16.38 -13.60
CA GLN A 394 -5.67 17.37 -14.66
C GLN A 394 -7.02 17.25 -15.40
N PHE A 395 -7.49 16.01 -15.58
CA PHE A 395 -8.75 15.70 -16.24
C PHE A 395 -9.61 14.74 -15.42
N ASN A 396 -10.92 14.81 -15.62
CA ASN A 396 -11.87 13.87 -15.03
C ASN A 396 -11.66 12.45 -15.59
N ASP A 397 -11.33 12.36 -16.87
CA ASP A 397 -11.12 11.12 -17.61
C ASP A 397 -10.18 11.36 -18.81
N LEU A 398 -9.98 10.32 -19.62
CA LEU A 398 -9.12 10.36 -20.80
C LEU A 398 -9.71 11.11 -22.00
N LEU A 399 -10.99 11.51 -21.97
CA LEU A 399 -11.58 12.38 -23.02
C LEU A 399 -11.09 13.82 -22.87
N LYS A 400 -10.51 14.17 -21.71
CA LYS A 400 -9.87 15.48 -21.43
C LYS A 400 -10.84 16.67 -21.52
N GLU A 401 -12.13 16.42 -21.35
CA GLU A 401 -13.16 17.45 -21.52
C GLU A 401 -13.29 18.37 -20.30
N SER A 402 -12.93 17.88 -19.11
CA SER A 402 -13.14 18.63 -17.88
C SER A 402 -12.12 18.27 -16.80
N ILE A 403 -11.92 19.16 -15.82
CA ILE A 403 -10.95 18.97 -14.74
C ILE A 403 -11.43 17.87 -13.79
N GLY A 404 -10.50 17.05 -13.30
CA GLY A 404 -10.78 16.01 -12.33
C GLY A 404 -10.62 16.52 -10.90
N PHE A 405 -11.71 16.90 -10.26
CA PHE A 405 -11.69 17.28 -8.84
C PHE A 405 -11.63 16.05 -7.92
N LEU A 406 -10.71 16.06 -6.95
CA LEU A 406 -10.74 15.15 -5.79
C LEU A 406 -11.92 15.53 -4.89
N LYS A 407 -12.92 14.64 -4.81
CA LYS A 407 -14.16 14.83 -4.04
C LYS A 407 -14.12 14.00 -2.76
N GLY A 408 -14.79 14.48 -1.71
CA GLY A 408 -14.94 13.71 -0.46
C GLY A 408 -13.64 13.57 0.34
N LEU A 409 -12.69 14.50 0.20
CA LEU A 409 -11.43 14.48 0.95
C LEU A 409 -11.62 14.96 2.39
N THR A 410 -11.24 14.14 3.37
CA THR A 410 -11.11 14.53 4.78
C THR A 410 -9.68 14.29 5.26
N ILE A 411 -9.06 15.32 5.84
CA ILE A 411 -7.75 15.25 6.50
C ILE A 411 -7.92 15.73 7.94
N LYS A 412 -7.95 14.83 8.92
CA LYS A 412 -8.29 15.19 10.30
C LYS A 412 -7.36 14.65 11.38
N LYS A 413 -7.09 15.46 12.40
CA LYS A 413 -6.34 15.05 13.61
C LYS A 413 -4.97 14.42 13.33
N ASN A 414 -4.32 14.76 12.22
CA ASN A 414 -2.97 14.28 11.94
C ASN A 414 -1.93 15.14 12.67
N GLU A 415 -0.81 14.54 13.04
CA GLU A 415 0.38 15.24 13.54
C GLU A 415 1.47 15.23 12.45
N VAL A 416 1.80 16.40 11.91
CA VAL A 416 2.74 16.55 10.79
C VAL A 416 3.91 17.41 11.20
N ASN A 417 5.08 16.80 11.38
CA ASN A 417 6.28 17.48 11.87
C ASN A 417 7.42 17.50 10.84
N ASN A 418 8.30 18.49 10.98
CA ASN A 418 9.63 18.51 10.37
C ASN A 418 9.64 18.29 8.85
N ILE A 419 8.72 18.94 8.14
CA ILE A 419 8.68 18.87 6.68
C ILE A 419 9.70 19.85 6.10
N GLN A 420 10.65 19.30 5.34
CA GLN A 420 11.73 20.00 4.66
C GLN A 420 11.35 20.25 3.20
N ALA A 421 10.25 20.99 3.01
CA ALA A 421 9.72 21.28 1.69
C ALA A 421 10.78 21.91 0.78
N VAL A 422 10.83 21.44 -0.48
CA VAL A 422 11.83 21.89 -1.47
C VAL A 422 11.31 22.99 -2.39
N LYS A 423 9.99 23.26 -2.35
CA LYS A 423 9.33 24.32 -3.12
C LYS A 423 8.28 25.04 -2.27
N ASN A 424 8.03 26.31 -2.57
CA ASN A 424 7.00 27.13 -1.91
C ASN A 424 5.55 26.72 -2.23
N THR A 425 5.33 25.72 -3.08
CA THR A 425 4.02 25.09 -3.32
C THR A 425 3.79 23.86 -2.42
N GLN A 426 4.76 23.51 -1.57
CA GLN A 426 4.72 22.34 -0.69
C GLN A 426 4.78 22.77 0.78
N GLY A 427 4.51 21.84 1.69
CA GLY A 427 4.51 22.12 3.12
C GLY A 427 4.03 20.93 3.92
N GLY A 428 3.52 21.22 5.13
CA GLY A 428 2.93 20.22 6.01
C GLY A 428 1.79 19.48 5.35
N ILE A 429 0.75 20.20 4.91
CA ILE A 429 -0.38 19.63 4.18
C ILE A 429 -0.65 20.49 2.94
N GLY A 430 -0.71 19.87 1.77
CA GLY A 430 -0.99 20.51 0.50
C GLY A 430 -2.21 19.88 -0.18
N ILE A 431 -3.12 20.71 -0.68
CA ILE A 431 -4.25 20.28 -1.50
C ILE A 431 -4.27 20.99 -2.85
N HIS A 432 -4.70 20.28 -3.88
CA HIS A 432 -4.73 20.78 -5.25
C HIS A 432 -5.93 20.17 -6.00
N VAL A 433 -6.76 20.99 -6.65
CA VAL A 433 -7.90 20.51 -7.45
C VAL A 433 -8.88 19.68 -6.61
N THR A 434 -9.40 20.27 -5.52
CA THR A 434 -10.32 19.58 -4.60
C THR A 434 -11.71 20.21 -4.55
N PHE A 435 -12.72 19.40 -4.24
CA PHE A 435 -14.09 19.85 -4.02
C PHE A 435 -14.62 19.32 -2.69
N ARG A 436 -15.03 20.24 -1.80
CA ARG A 436 -15.49 19.99 -0.42
C ARG A 436 -14.45 19.29 0.45
N ALA A 437 -13.18 19.68 0.31
CA ALA A 437 -12.13 19.17 1.19
C ALA A 437 -12.29 19.69 2.63
N CYS A 438 -12.18 18.80 3.60
CA CYS A 438 -12.27 19.11 5.02
C CYS A 438 -10.93 18.85 5.71
N ILE A 439 -10.25 19.91 6.17
CA ILE A 439 -8.96 19.84 6.88
C ILE A 439 -9.18 20.30 8.31
N ILE A 440 -9.27 19.34 9.25
CA ILE A 440 -9.83 19.58 10.58
C ILE A 440 -8.93 19.08 11.71
N GLY A 441 -8.57 19.96 12.66
CA GLY A 441 -7.93 19.53 13.91
C GLY A 441 -6.51 18.99 13.73
N ASN A 442 -5.82 19.29 12.64
CA ASN A 442 -4.46 18.82 12.41
C ASN A 442 -3.44 19.68 13.18
N HIS A 443 -2.36 19.05 13.65
CA HIS A 443 -1.22 19.73 14.26
C HIS A 443 -0.03 19.69 13.31
N ILE A 444 0.36 20.84 12.79
CA ILE A 444 1.43 21.00 11.81
C ILE A 444 2.53 21.83 12.43
N ASN A 445 3.74 21.29 12.50
CA ASN A 445 4.81 21.94 13.23
C ASN A 445 6.17 21.80 12.52
N ASN A 446 6.99 22.83 12.63
CA ASN A 446 8.36 22.84 12.10
C ASN A 446 8.43 22.50 10.60
N THR A 447 7.61 23.13 9.77
CA THR A 447 7.57 22.91 8.33
C THR A 447 8.17 24.08 7.56
N LYS A 448 8.92 23.80 6.51
CA LYS A 448 9.46 24.81 5.59
C LYS A 448 8.42 25.24 4.57
N PHE A 449 8.47 26.51 4.18
CA PHE A 449 7.55 27.18 3.26
C PHE A 449 6.10 27.30 3.74
N ASN A 450 5.34 26.21 3.84
CA ASN A 450 3.91 26.29 4.19
C ASN A 450 3.54 25.33 5.32
N GLY A 451 2.64 25.77 6.20
CA GLY A 451 1.84 24.89 7.04
C GLY A 451 0.82 24.13 6.21
N LEU A 452 -0.14 24.89 5.69
CA LEU A 452 -1.15 24.49 4.73
C LEU A 452 -0.92 25.18 3.38
N ALA A 453 -1.02 24.44 2.28
CA ALA A 453 -0.94 24.99 0.92
C ALA A 453 -2.20 24.59 0.12
N LEU A 454 -2.95 25.58 -0.37
CA LEU A 454 -4.09 25.39 -1.28
C LEU A 454 -3.65 25.85 -2.66
N LEU A 455 -3.58 24.92 -3.61
CA LEU A 455 -3.04 25.17 -4.95
C LEU A 455 -4.11 25.15 -6.04
N SER A 456 -3.94 26.03 -7.03
CA SER A 456 -4.71 26.18 -8.28
C SER A 456 -6.21 26.39 -8.10
N SER A 457 -6.96 25.33 -7.80
CA SER A 457 -8.41 25.40 -7.60
C SER A 457 -8.86 24.46 -6.48
N ASN A 458 -9.39 25.02 -5.40
CA ASN A 458 -10.00 24.26 -4.31
C ASN A 458 -11.35 24.89 -4.00
N LYS A 459 -12.39 24.06 -3.99
CA LYS A 459 -13.78 24.52 -3.95
C LYS A 459 -14.45 24.05 -2.69
N LYS A 460 -15.15 24.94 -1.99
CA LYS A 460 -15.90 24.62 -0.76
C LYS A 460 -15.03 23.99 0.33
N THR A 461 -13.79 24.44 0.47
CA THR A 461 -12.83 23.87 1.41
C THR A 461 -13.09 24.37 2.83
N VAL A 462 -13.02 23.47 3.82
CA VAL A 462 -13.12 23.81 5.24
C VAL A 462 -11.77 23.60 5.91
N LEU A 463 -11.21 24.66 6.49
CA LEU A 463 -10.03 24.65 7.34
C LEU A 463 -10.46 24.98 8.78
N GLN A 464 -10.53 23.98 9.66
CA GLN A 464 -11.09 24.18 11.00
C GLN A 464 -10.21 23.61 12.11
N ASN A 465 -10.03 24.35 13.20
CA ASN A 465 -9.34 23.89 14.42
C ASN A 465 -7.90 23.37 14.19
N ASN A 466 -7.22 23.74 13.10
CA ASN A 466 -5.85 23.33 12.87
C ASN A 466 -4.89 24.18 13.70
N THR A 467 -3.82 23.56 14.21
CA THR A 467 -2.72 24.24 14.89
C THR A 467 -1.49 24.20 14.01
N ILE A 468 -0.96 25.36 13.66
CA ILE A 468 0.23 25.50 12.81
C ILE A 468 1.27 26.32 13.56
N THR A 469 2.43 25.73 13.83
CA THR A 469 3.49 26.37 14.62
C THR A 469 4.86 26.24 13.97
N SER A 470 5.74 27.20 14.26
CA SER A 470 7.18 27.12 13.95
C SER A 470 7.48 26.91 12.46
N ILE A 471 6.85 27.66 11.56
CA ILE A 471 7.20 27.64 10.14
C ILE A 471 8.68 28.02 9.97
N GLN A 472 9.46 27.22 9.25
CA GLN A 472 10.88 27.50 8.99
C GLN A 472 11.01 28.60 7.93
N GLU A 473 12.01 29.47 8.08
CA GLU A 473 12.26 30.56 7.15
C GLU A 473 12.76 30.04 5.79
N ALA A 474 12.23 30.59 4.71
CA ALA A 474 12.65 30.29 3.35
C ALA A 474 13.91 31.10 2.96
N LYS A 475 14.46 30.85 1.77
CA LYS A 475 15.56 31.68 1.24
C LYS A 475 15.05 33.09 0.93
N ALA A 476 15.96 34.06 0.86
CA ALA A 476 15.63 35.43 0.47
C ALA A 476 14.83 35.43 -0.85
N ASN A 477 13.69 36.14 -0.87
CA ASN A 477 12.68 36.23 -1.94
C ASN A 477 11.60 35.14 -1.98
N GLU A 478 11.59 34.21 -1.04
CA GLU A 478 10.48 33.26 -0.88
C GLU A 478 9.75 33.53 0.44
N MET A 479 8.42 33.42 0.45
CA MET A 479 7.63 33.62 1.66
C MET A 479 7.32 32.30 2.36
N SER A 480 7.51 32.32 3.68
CA SER A 480 7.11 31.25 4.59
C SER A 480 5.80 31.64 5.30
N VAL A 481 4.78 30.78 5.22
CA VAL A 481 3.43 31.11 5.67
C VAL A 481 2.76 29.95 6.40
N CYS A 482 1.90 30.24 7.39
CA CYS A 482 1.09 29.18 7.99
C CYS A 482 0.04 28.66 7.00
N ILE A 483 -0.65 29.53 6.28
CA ILE A 483 -1.62 29.16 5.24
C ILE A 483 -1.31 29.92 3.94
N GLY A 484 -0.90 29.19 2.90
CA GLY A 484 -0.66 29.72 1.57
C GLY A 484 -1.79 29.34 0.62
N ILE A 485 -2.58 30.31 0.17
CA ILE A 485 -3.58 30.10 -0.88
C ILE A 485 -3.01 30.63 -2.19
N ARG A 486 -2.67 29.72 -3.10
CA ARG A 486 -1.97 30.01 -4.35
C ARG A 486 -2.86 29.61 -5.52
N GLY A 487 -3.28 30.58 -6.32
CA GLY A 487 -4.12 30.35 -7.49
C GLY A 487 -5.46 31.10 -7.41
N SER A 488 -5.93 31.57 -8.57
CA SER A 488 -7.12 32.42 -8.73
C SER A 488 -8.46 31.69 -8.59
N HIS A 489 -8.46 30.37 -8.37
CA HIS A 489 -9.67 29.53 -8.45
C HIS A 489 -9.94 28.75 -7.16
N ASN A 490 -9.36 29.20 -6.06
CA ASN A 490 -9.73 28.78 -4.71
C ASN A 490 -10.97 29.59 -4.32
N ASN A 491 -12.19 29.05 -4.43
CA ASN A 491 -13.44 29.80 -4.23
C ASN A 491 -14.65 28.87 -3.95
N GLY A 492 -15.87 29.42 -3.90
CA GLY A 492 -17.10 28.67 -3.56
C GLY A 492 -17.89 28.11 -4.71
N ASN A 493 -17.37 28.25 -5.93
CA ASN A 493 -18.07 27.87 -7.14
C ASN A 493 -18.39 26.37 -7.14
N THR A 494 -19.62 26.02 -7.53
CA THR A 494 -20.10 24.64 -7.68
C THR A 494 -19.83 24.04 -9.05
N SER A 495 -19.51 24.84 -10.07
CA SER A 495 -19.26 24.40 -11.44
C SER A 495 -17.82 23.92 -11.65
N ASN A 496 -17.57 23.12 -12.68
CA ASN A 496 -16.23 22.62 -13.04
C ASN A 496 -15.36 23.68 -13.77
N THR A 497 -15.68 24.97 -13.64
CA THR A 497 -14.98 26.04 -14.38
C THR A 497 -13.80 26.59 -13.60
N TYR A 498 -12.75 27.00 -14.31
CA TYR A 498 -11.71 27.92 -13.82
C TYR A 498 -12.25 29.36 -13.77
N SER A 499 -13.42 29.59 -13.16
CA SER A 499 -13.89 30.97 -12.96
C SER A 499 -13.06 31.65 -11.88
N SER A 500 -12.65 32.89 -12.11
CA SER A 500 -11.92 33.73 -11.14
C SER A 500 -12.90 34.43 -10.19
N GLU A 501 -13.83 33.67 -9.60
CA GLU A 501 -14.67 34.20 -8.54
C GLU A 501 -13.82 34.46 -7.28
N PRO A 502 -14.07 35.57 -6.57
CA PRO A 502 -13.32 35.91 -5.37
C PRO A 502 -13.48 34.84 -4.27
N LEU A 503 -12.49 34.79 -3.37
CA LEU A 503 -12.54 33.93 -2.18
C LEU A 503 -13.67 34.42 -1.27
N THR A 504 -14.77 33.69 -1.17
CA THR A 504 -15.87 33.99 -0.25
C THR A 504 -15.85 33.04 0.95
N SER A 505 -16.49 33.44 2.05
CA SER A 505 -16.73 32.56 3.21
C SER A 505 -17.58 31.33 2.86
N GLU A 506 -18.42 31.44 1.82
CA GLU A 506 -19.18 30.33 1.23
C GLU A 506 -18.29 29.35 0.44
N GLY A 507 -17.04 29.73 0.15
CA GLY A 507 -16.12 28.99 -0.70
C GLY A 507 -14.90 28.38 -0.04
N THR A 508 -14.24 29.12 0.85
CA THR A 508 -13.23 28.54 1.73
C THR A 508 -13.49 29.06 3.14
N SER A 509 -13.88 28.17 4.05
CA SER A 509 -14.16 28.54 5.44
C SER A 509 -12.92 28.29 6.29
N ILE A 510 -12.38 29.33 6.92
CA ILE A 510 -11.22 29.26 7.82
C ILE A 510 -11.70 29.61 9.22
N MET A 511 -11.75 28.63 10.13
CA MET A 511 -12.40 28.79 11.45
C MET A 511 -11.52 28.25 12.57
N ASN A 512 -11.33 29.05 13.63
CA ASN A 512 -10.69 28.63 14.88
C ASN A 512 -9.30 27.97 14.71
N ASN A 513 -8.53 28.40 13.70
CA ASN A 513 -7.17 27.88 13.49
C ASN A 513 -6.18 28.65 14.38
N LYS A 514 -5.29 27.93 15.07
CA LYS A 514 -4.21 28.52 15.87
C LYS A 514 -2.94 28.62 15.03
N LEU A 515 -2.53 29.84 14.69
CA LEU A 515 -1.42 30.11 13.77
C LEU A 515 -0.31 30.86 14.50
N ASP A 516 0.90 30.29 14.55
CA ASP A 516 2.08 30.91 15.15
C ASP A 516 3.28 30.83 14.20
N VAL A 517 3.71 32.00 13.74
CA VAL A 517 4.76 32.14 12.73
C VAL A 517 6.14 32.38 13.33
N GLY A 518 6.29 33.06 14.47
CA GLY A 518 7.57 33.43 15.11
C GLY A 518 8.70 33.92 14.19
N GLY A 519 8.96 35.23 14.10
CA GLY A 519 10.09 35.81 13.33
C GLY A 519 9.66 36.92 12.34
N GLN A 520 10.62 37.65 11.75
CA GLN A 520 10.33 38.87 10.97
C GLN A 520 9.90 38.63 9.50
N ASN A 521 10.22 37.47 8.88
CA ASN A 521 9.95 37.18 7.47
C ASN A 521 8.88 36.08 7.25
N LYS A 522 7.86 36.05 8.11
CA LYS A 522 6.84 34.99 8.09
C LYS A 522 5.44 35.58 8.22
N ASN A 523 4.52 35.13 7.35
CA ASN A 523 3.14 35.62 7.35
C ASN A 523 2.17 34.57 7.90
N ILE A 524 1.16 35.03 8.65
CA ILE A 524 0.09 34.15 9.16
C ILE A 524 -0.68 33.52 7.99
N ALA A 525 -1.00 34.32 6.98
CA ALA A 525 -1.61 33.85 5.74
C ALA A 525 -1.12 34.67 4.55
N GLU A 526 -1.08 34.04 3.38
CA GLU A 526 -0.84 34.71 2.11
C GLU A 526 -1.87 34.23 1.08
N ILE A 527 -2.50 35.18 0.40
CA ILE A 527 -3.44 34.92 -0.69
C ILE A 527 -2.79 35.48 -1.96
N TYR A 528 -2.33 34.59 -2.82
CA TYR A 528 -1.84 34.94 -4.15
C TYR A 528 -2.95 34.67 -5.18
N GLN A 529 -3.75 35.71 -5.44
CA GLN A 529 -4.68 35.77 -6.56
C GLN A 529 -4.05 36.65 -7.65
N ASN A 530 -4.09 36.20 -8.91
CA ASN A 530 -3.61 36.98 -10.06
C ASN A 530 -4.20 38.41 -10.00
N PRO A 531 -3.45 39.52 -10.26
CA PRO A 531 -3.73 40.87 -9.75
C PRO A 531 -5.05 41.56 -10.17
N ALA A 532 -5.92 40.91 -10.92
CA ALA A 532 -7.12 41.53 -11.49
C ALA A 532 -8.33 41.62 -10.54
N SER A 533 -8.26 41.13 -9.28
CA SER A 533 -9.44 41.08 -8.39
C SER A 533 -9.17 41.33 -6.91
N ILE A 534 -8.15 42.10 -6.57
CA ILE A 534 -7.94 42.51 -5.17
C ILE A 534 -8.87 43.68 -4.83
N SER A 535 -10.13 43.36 -4.50
CA SER A 535 -10.92 44.24 -3.65
C SER A 535 -11.78 43.38 -2.70
N ASN A 536 -11.38 43.39 -1.44
CA ASN A 536 -12.09 42.89 -0.25
C ASN A 536 -12.11 41.36 -0.07
N MET A 537 -11.38 40.87 0.94
CA MET A 537 -11.91 40.04 2.04
C MET A 537 -10.78 39.42 2.88
N LEU A 538 -10.81 39.66 4.20
CA LEU A 538 -10.91 38.65 5.26
C LEU A 538 -10.75 39.34 6.63
N ASN A 539 -11.85 39.44 7.38
CA ASN A 539 -11.80 39.71 8.81
C ASN A 539 -11.49 38.38 9.51
N PHE A 540 -10.36 38.31 10.21
CA PHE A 540 -10.09 37.25 11.19
C PHE A 540 -10.97 37.51 12.42
N ILE A 541 -11.83 36.56 12.79
CA ILE A 541 -12.42 36.43 14.13
C ILE A 541 -11.85 35.18 14.76
#